data_AF-A0A7I7M307-F1
#
_entry.id   AF-A0A7I7M307-F1
#
_cell.length_a   1.000
_cell.length_b   1.000
_cell.length_c   1.000
_cell.angle_alpha   90.00
_cell.angle_beta   90.00
_cell.angle_gamma   90.00
#
_symmetry.space_group_name_H-M   'P 1'
#
loop_
_entity.id
_entity.type
_entity.pdbx_description
1 polymer ?
#
loop_
_entity_poly.entity_id
_entity_poly.type
_entity_poly.pdbx_seq_one_letter_code
_entity_poly.pdbx_strand_id
1 'polypeptide(L)' 'MFSVEMLPAGHGDCLWIEYGDPVRRVLVDGGPYYSYKHLRARIERLDPTDRHFELLIITHVDADHIEGSCGSCRKGIWV' A
#
# COMPACT_ATOMS: atom_id res chain seq x y z
N MET A 1 -6.46 -5.03 17.23
CA MET A 1 -6.84 -3.63 16.86
C MET A 1 -7.40 -3.65 15.44
N PHE A 2 -8.17 -2.64 15.01
CA PHE A 2 -8.62 -2.48 13.61
C PHE A 2 -8.54 -1.01 13.23
N SER A 3 -7.84 -0.69 12.15
CA SER A 3 -7.69 0.69 11.65
C SER A 3 -7.72 0.72 10.12
N VAL A 4 -8.23 1.83 9.60
CA VAL A 4 -8.25 2.13 8.17
C VAL A 4 -7.72 3.56 7.99
N GLU A 5 -6.74 3.72 7.12
CA GLU A 5 -6.12 4.99 6.76
C GLU A 5 -6.23 5.20 5.25
N MET A 6 -6.76 6.35 4.83
CA MET A 6 -6.79 6.75 3.42
C MET A 6 -5.51 7.53 3.10
N LEU A 7 -4.71 7.01 2.18
CA LEU A 7 -3.47 7.67 1.75
C LEU A 7 -3.74 8.60 0.56
N PRO A 8 -2.97 9.69 0.40
CA PRO A 8 -3.11 10.59 -0.74
C PRO A 8 -2.82 9.87 -2.07
N ALA A 9 -3.87 9.45 -2.78
CA ALA A 9 -3.79 8.77 -4.08
C ALA A 9 -3.77 9.75 -5.27
N GLY A 10 -4.23 10.98 -5.12
CA GLY A 10 -4.33 11.97 -6.20
C GLY A 10 -5.51 11.69 -7.15
N HIS A 11 -5.50 10.55 -7.83
CA HIS A 11 -6.64 9.96 -8.55
C HIS A 11 -6.73 8.46 -8.18
N GLY A 12 -7.93 7.89 -8.20
CA GLY A 12 -8.19 6.54 -7.68
C GLY A 12 -8.13 6.47 -6.15
N ASP A 13 -7.98 5.26 -5.63
CA ASP A 13 -7.98 4.97 -4.19
C ASP A 13 -6.62 4.46 -3.70
N CYS A 14 -6.34 4.63 -2.41
CA CYS A 14 -5.22 3.99 -1.73
C CYS A 14 -5.55 3.86 -0.25
N LEU A 15 -5.94 2.65 0.17
CA LEU A 15 -6.36 2.36 1.54
C LEU A 15 -5.34 1.46 2.23
N TRP A 16 -4.99 1.85 3.44
CA TRP A 16 -4.14 1.09 4.34
C TRP A 16 -4.98 0.55 5.49
N ILE A 17 -5.04 -0.77 5.63
CA ILE A 17 -5.85 -1.44 6.65
C ILE A 17 -4.91 -2.22 7.56
N GLU A 18 -5.04 -2.03 8.88
CA GLU A 18 -4.35 -2.86 9.87
C GLU A 18 -5.36 -3.56 10.76
N TYR A 19 -5.14 -4.85 11.05
CA TYR A 19 -6.01 -5.61 11.92
C TYR A 19 -5.32 -6.77 12.65
N GLY A 20 -5.98 -7.26 13.70
CA GLY A 20 -5.56 -8.43 14.46
C GLY A 20 -4.54 -8.14 15.56
N ASP A 21 -4.00 -9.24 16.11
CA ASP A 21 -2.85 -9.32 17.00
C ASP A 21 -2.23 -10.72 16.83
N PRO A 22 -1.04 -10.88 16.22
CA PRO A 22 -0.16 -9.82 15.72
C PRO A 22 -0.77 -8.99 14.58
N VAL A 23 -0.25 -7.77 14.39
CA VAL A 23 -0.77 -6.81 13.41
C VAL A 23 -0.54 -7.31 11.98
N ARG A 24 -1.63 -7.45 11.24
CA ARG A 24 -1.66 -7.79 9.81
C ARG A 24 -2.07 -6.58 9.01
N ARG A 25 -1.54 -6.47 7.79
CA ARG A 25 -1.71 -5.29 6.93
C ARG A 25 -2.24 -5.67 5.58
N VAL A 26 -3.20 -4.89 5.10
CA VAL A 26 -3.77 -5.01 3.76
C VAL A 26 -3.69 -3.65 3.10
N LEU A 27 -3.22 -3.67 1.86
CA LEU A 27 -3.20 -2.49 0.99
C LEU A 27 -4.27 -2.67 -0.08
N VAL A 28 -5.14 -1.68 -0.24
CA VAL A 28 -6.12 -1.62 -1.33
C VAL A 28 -5.73 -0.48 -2.24
N ASP A 29 -5.39 -0.81 -3.48
CA ASP A 29 -4.88 0.08 -4.52
C ASP A 29 -3.61 0.88 -4.15
N GLY A 30 -2.86 1.29 -5.17
CA GLY A 30 -1.62 2.04 -5.01
C GLY A 30 -1.72 3.51 -5.43
N GLY A 31 -2.83 3.90 -6.03
CA GLY A 31 -2.91 5.11 -6.84
C GLY A 31 -1.92 5.11 -8.04
N PRO A 32 -1.90 6.21 -8.82
CA PRO A 32 -1.00 6.40 -9.94
C PRO A 32 0.46 6.52 -9.49
N TYR A 33 1.40 6.27 -10.42
CA TYR A 33 2.85 6.29 -10.14
C TYR A 33 3.33 7.52 -9.37
N TYR A 34 2.81 8.71 -9.69
CA TYR A 34 3.26 9.96 -9.06
C TYR A 34 2.84 10.08 -7.58
N SER A 35 1.82 9.35 -7.15
CA SER A 35 1.35 9.31 -5.76
C SER A 35 2.07 8.26 -4.92
N TYR A 36 2.81 7.34 -5.55
CA TYR A 36 3.60 6.31 -4.87
C TYR A 36 4.54 6.87 -3.80
N LYS A 37 5.02 8.11 -3.93
CA LYS A 37 5.85 8.76 -2.90
C LYS A 37 5.18 8.80 -1.52
N HIS A 38 3.86 8.95 -1.46
CA HIS A 38 3.10 8.99 -0.21
C HIS A 38 2.99 7.60 0.42
N LEU A 39 2.62 6.60 -0.39
CA LEU A 39 2.59 5.21 0.03
C LEU A 39 3.97 4.74 0.50
N ARG A 40 5.01 5.04 -0.27
CA ARG A 40 6.40 4.71 0.09
C ARG A 40 6.81 5.35 1.42
N ALA A 41 6.54 6.64 1.61
CA ALA A 41 6.84 7.31 2.87
C ALA A 41 6.09 6.67 4.05
N ARG A 42 4.87 6.17 3.85
CA ARG A 42 4.12 5.46 4.88
C ARG A 42 4.72 4.09 5.21
N ILE A 43 5.18 3.35 4.20
CA ILE A 43 5.88 2.06 4.37
C ILE A 43 7.22 2.27 5.09
N GLU A 44 7.97 3.30 4.72
CA GLU A 44 9.29 3.60 5.29
C GLU A 44 9.23 3.98 6.78
N ARG A 45 8.05 4.38 7.30
CA ARG A 45 7.83 4.61 8.74
C ARG A 45 7.70 3.31 9.54
N LEU A 46 7.42 2.17 8.91
CA LEU A 46 7.42 0.88 9.58
C LEU A 46 8.86 0.39 9.77
N ASP A 47 9.07 -0.39 10.83
CA ASP A 47 10.29 -1.18 10.97
C ASP A 47 10.47 -2.09 9.75
N PRO A 48 11.69 -2.26 9.21
CA PRO A 48 11.94 -3.16 8.09
C PRO A 48 11.37 -4.57 8.26
N THR A 49 11.33 -5.09 9.49
CA THR A 49 10.79 -6.43 9.80
C THR A 49 9.26 -6.49 9.78
N ASP A 50 8.58 -5.33 9.83
CA ASP A 50 7.13 -5.20 9.86
C ASP A 50 6.52 -4.78 8.50
N ARG A 51 7.33 -4.66 7.44
CA ARG A 51 6.88 -4.22 6.10
C ARG A 51 6.22 -5.32 5.28
N HIS A 52 5.74 -6.37 5.94
CA HIS A 52 4.98 -7.43 5.29
C HIS A 52 3.50 -7.05 5.20
N PHE A 53 2.93 -7.17 4.01
CA PHE A 53 1.50 -7.04 3.77
C PHE A 53 0.95 -8.41 3.40
N GLU A 54 -0.14 -8.81 4.06
CA GLU A 54 -0.78 -10.10 3.83
C GLU A 54 -1.52 -10.14 2.50
N LEU A 55 -2.07 -9.00 2.07
CA LEU A 55 -2.86 -8.91 0.87
C LEU A 55 -2.72 -7.53 0.21
N LEU A 56 -2.55 -7.55 -1.11
CA LEU A 56 -2.72 -6.42 -1.98
C LEU A 56 -4.00 -6.64 -2.80
N ILE A 57 -4.97 -5.75 -2.65
CA ILE A 57 -6.21 -5.75 -3.43
C ILE A 57 -6.07 -4.66 -4.49
N ILE A 58 -6.29 -5.00 -5.76
CA ILE A 58 -6.37 -4.03 -6.86
C ILE A 58 -7.81 -4.03 -7.35
N THR A 59 -8.50 -2.89 -7.24
CA THR A 59 -9.93 -2.78 -7.55
C THR A 59 -10.19 -2.79 -9.05
N HIS A 60 -9.36 -2.10 -9.83
CA HIS A 60 -9.40 -2.05 -11.30
C HIS A 60 -7.98 -2.04 -11.89
N VAL A 61 -7.81 -2.57 -13.10
CA VAL A 61 -6.50 -2.68 -13.79
C VAL A 61 -6.29 -1.50 -14.74
N ASP A 62 -6.59 -0.29 -14.27
CA ASP A 62 -6.25 0.94 -14.96
C ASP A 62 -4.93 1.52 -14.39
N ALA A 63 -4.22 2.32 -15.20
CA ALA A 63 -2.87 2.78 -14.89
C ALA A 63 -2.78 3.55 -13.56
N ASP A 64 -3.84 4.25 -13.18
CA ASP A 64 -3.98 4.98 -11.94
C ASP A 64 -4.23 4.10 -10.70
N HIS A 65 -4.31 2.78 -10.84
CA HIS A 65 -4.43 1.85 -9.72
C HIS A 65 -3.24 0.88 -9.58
N ILE A 66 -2.60 0.49 -10.70
CA ILE A 66 -1.53 -0.53 -10.71
C ILE A 66 -0.10 0.04 -10.67
N GLU A 67 0.11 1.26 -11.14
CA GLU A 67 1.46 1.80 -11.29
C GLU A 67 2.16 2.04 -9.93
N GLY A 68 1.43 2.55 -8.93
CA GLY A 68 1.95 2.69 -7.57
C GLY A 68 2.32 1.34 -6.93
N SER A 69 1.55 0.30 -7.22
CA SER A 69 1.81 -1.08 -6.75
C SER A 69 3.03 -1.71 -7.43
N CYS A 70 3.21 -1.49 -8.73
CA CYS A 70 4.35 -2.01 -9.49
C CYS A 70 5.69 -1.34 -9.09
N GLY A 71 5.64 -0.05 -8.72
CA GLY A 71 6.78 0.67 -8.13
C GLY A 71 7.27 0.07 -6.80
N SER A 72 6.36 -0.54 -6.03
CA SER A 72 6.65 -1.30 -4.82
C SER A 72 7.32 -2.65 -5.13
N CYS A 73 6.80 -3.40 -6.11
CA CYS A 73 7.36 -4.69 -6.54
C CYS A 73 8.82 -4.61 -7.00
N ARG A 74 9.23 -3.56 -7.72
CA ARG A 74 10.61 -3.43 -8.21
C ARG A 74 11.66 -3.17 -7.13
N LYS A 75 11.25 -2.75 -5.92
CA LYS A 75 12.17 -2.37 -4.83
C LYS A 75 12.30 -3.41 -3.72
N GLY A 76 11.82 -4.64 -3.97
CA GLY A 76 11.94 -5.74 -3.01
C GLY A 76 11.09 -5.55 -1.75
N ILE A 77 9.96 -4.83 -1.86
CA ILE A 77 9.01 -4.65 -0.76
C ILE A 77 8.07 -5.87 -0.59
N TRP A 78 8.35 -6.99 -1.28
CA TRP A 78 7.52 -8.20 -1.22
C TRP A 78 8.38 -9.46 -1.29
N VAL A 79 8.75 -10.03 -0.14
CA VAL A 79 8.27 -11.30 0.46
C VAL A 79 8.66 -11.28 1.94
#